data_AF-A0A8X6QSS2-F1
#
_entry.id   AF-A0A8X6QSS2-F1
#
_cell.length_a   1.000
_cell.length_b   1.000
_cell.length_c   1.000
_cell.angle_alpha   90.00
_cell.angle_beta   90.00
_cell.angle_gamma   90.00
#
_symmetry.space_group_name_H-M   'P 1'
#
loop_
_entity.id
_entity.type
_entity.pdbx_description
1 polymer ?
#
loop_
_entity_poly.entity_id
_entity_poly.type
_entity_poly.pdbx_seq_one_letter_code
_entity_poly.pdbx_strand_id
1 'polypeptide(L)' 'VFFVGQGLNDDQWHTLHVTRRGQSMDVKVDSEATSR' A
#
# COMPACT_ATOMS: atom_id res chain seq x y z
N VAL A 1 9.68 -6.96 5.61
CA VAL A 1 9.55 -6.13 4.39
C VAL A 1 8.20 -6.45 3.78
N PHE A 2 7.41 -5.44 3.42
CA PHE A 2 6.10 -5.59 2.77
C PHE A 2 6.20 -5.04 1.35
N PHE A 3 5.65 -5.75 0.38
CA PHE A 3 5.51 -5.31 -1.00
C PHE A 3 4.03 -5.06 -1.28
N VAL A 4 3.69 -3.92 -1.88
CA VAL A 4 2.31 -3.52 -2.18
C VAL A 4 2.27 -2.78 -3.51
N GLY A 5 1.17 -2.97 -4.26
CA GLY A 5 0.98 -2.40 -5.58
C GLY A 5 1.89 -3.00 -6.65
N GLN A 6 1.66 -2.60 -7.89
CA GLN A 6 2.48 -2.90 -9.06
C GLN A 6 2.57 -1.67 -9.96
N GLY A 7 3.66 -1.55 -10.74
CA GLY A 7 3.77 -0.50 -11.76
C GLY A 7 3.93 0.93 -11.23
N LEU A 8 4.29 1.13 -9.96
CA LEU A 8 4.33 2.45 -9.31
C LEU A 8 5.45 3.40 -9.81
N ASN A 9 6.26 2.96 -10.76
CA ASN A 9 7.38 3.70 -11.33
C ASN A 9 7.03 4.23 -12.73
N ASP A 10 5.85 4.81 -12.88
CA ASP A 10 5.22 5.20 -14.14
C ASP A 10 5.05 6.72 -14.32
N ASP A 11 5.70 7.53 -13.46
CA ASP A 11 5.63 9.00 -13.44
C ASP A 11 4.21 9.55 -13.14
N GLN A 12 3.35 8.73 -12.52
CA GLN A 12 2.04 9.14 -12.03
C GLN A 12 2.00 9.29 -10.51
N TRP A 13 1.06 10.11 -10.04
CA TRP A 13 0.76 10.22 -8.62
C TRP A 13 -0.07 9.03 -8.15
N HIS A 14 0.36 8.43 -7.05
CA HIS A 14 -0.37 7.38 -6.36
C HIS A 14 -0.72 7.81 -4.94
N THR A 15 -1.81 7.27 -4.40
CA THR A 15 -2.24 7.53 -3.02
C THR A 15 -1.91 6.35 -2.13
N LEU A 16 -1.21 6.59 -1.02
CA LEU A 16 -0.95 5.58 0.01
C LEU A 16 -1.89 5.75 1.20
N HIS A 17 -2.54 4.65 1.62
CA HIS A 17 -3.25 4.59 2.89
C HIS A 17 -2.53 3.62 3.82
N VAL A 18 -2.05 4.15 4.95
CA VAL A 18 -1.39 3.36 6.00
C VAL A 18 -2.22 3.44 7.28
N THR A 19 -2.59 2.30 7.83
CA THR A 19 -3.19 2.21 9.17
C THR A 19 -2.38 1.27 10.05
N ARG A 20 -2.30 1.61 11.34
CA ARG A 20 -1.55 0.80 12.32
C ARG A 20 -2.32 0.71 13.63
N ARG A 21 -2.44 -0.51 14.15
CA ARG A 21 -2.97 -0.80 15.48
C ARG A 21 -2.07 -1.79 16.19
N GLY A 22 -1.30 -1.32 17.18
CA GLY A 22 -0.32 -2.14 17.88
C GLY A 22 0.76 -2.69 16.95
N GLN A 23 0.85 -4.02 16.88
CA GLN A 23 1.75 -4.75 15.96
C GLN A 23 1.13 -5.01 14.58
N SER A 24 -0.17 -4.76 14.41
CA SER A 24 -0.86 -4.90 13.12
C SER A 24 -0.71 -3.63 12.29
N MET A 25 -0.42 -3.80 11.00
CA MET A 25 -0.22 -2.74 10.04
C MET A 25 -0.84 -3.15 8.71
N ASP A 26 -1.68 -2.28 8.16
CA ASP A 26 -2.29 -2.43 6.84
C ASP A 26 -1.80 -1.30 5.95
N VAL A 27 -1.41 -1.67 4.73
CA VAL A 27 -0.94 -0.74 3.70
C VAL A 27 -1.73 -0.98 2.44
N LYS A 28 -2.20 0.09 1.81
CA LYS A 28 -2.90 0.07 0.53
C LYS A 28 -2.33 1.15 -0.37
N VAL A 29 -2.22 0.85 -1.65
CA VAL A 29 -1.90 1.83 -2.68
C VAL A 29 -3.12 1.94 -3.57
N ASP A 30 -3.55 3.17 -3.80
CA ASP A 30 -4.79 3.50 -4.49
C ASP A 30 -5.99 2.74 -3.87
N SER A 31 -6.68 1.92 -4.66
CA SER A 31 -7.77 1.03 -4.19
C SER A 31 -7.32 -0.41 -3.95
N GLU A 32 -6.05 -0.72 -4.20
CA GLU A 32 -5.51 -2.07 -4.06
C GLU A 32 -5.05 -2.30 -2.61
N ALA A 33 -5.77 -3.19 -1.93
CA ALA A 33 -5.34 -3.71 -0.65
C ALA A 33 -4.30 -4.81 -0.85
N THR A 34 -3.23 -4.82 -0.05
CA THR A 34 -2.41 -6.02 0.10
C THR A 34 -3.29 -7.12 0.70
N SER A 35 -3.87 -8.00 -0.13
CA SER A 35 -4.37 -9.27 0.36
C SER A 35 -3.16 -10.14 0.69
N ARG A 36 -3.02 -10.50 1.96
CA ARG A 36 -2.27 -11.69 2.32
C ARG A 36 -2.97 -12.94 1.77
#